data_AF-A0A1I6VG83-F1
#
_entry.id   AF-A0A1I6VG83-F1
#
_cell.length_a   1.000
_cell.length_b   1.000
_cell.length_c   1.000
_cell.angle_alpha   90.00
_cell.angle_beta   90.00
_cell.angle_gamma   90.00
#
_symmetry.space_group_name_H-M   'P 1'
#
loop_
_entity.id
_entity.type
_entity.pdbx_description
1 polymer ?
#
loop_
_entity_poly.entity_id
_entity_poly.type
_entity_poly.pdbx_seq_one_letter_code
_entity_poly.pdbx_strand_id
1 'polypeptide(L)'
;MARGGNGNGSGNGAGVGGGNGGGQPTGSGIKKGELFGDMYVLLRDLDPTDGDGGNGEPVLDANGNPILVGSDGDPIFYVADPLSEDPDNPDWILDPDRESFVQEVELERANVARAPDKVMEKALDAALLKIETADSVGTDAAGRITYTVNGIESTIDSPVENLALYKYLMTRDAEGTDAGGWSDDLIDSWPQALQDLVVGDDPDNPGTTESPAWDPASLLGAAFAKEGEVTLDGMLYENSVLGVNAVSQTGSGVEIDYFEFNNGTSESYDYVRSDRYEGVMVEYYMNMDDDPDLEYGTGDIYDLVFNKQDWSDNYIVLQADGETLEEEDATGSGANDFAQAADDARAVIFFMHEYDATLI
;
A
#
# COMPACT_ATOMS: atom_id res chain seq x y z
N MET A 1 -31.58 -30.53 17.72
CA MET A 1 -30.25 -31.10 18.01
C MET A 1 -29.50 -31.24 16.70
N ALA A 2 -28.30 -30.67 16.68
CA ALA A 2 -27.14 -30.88 15.79
C ALA A 2 -27.28 -30.63 14.27
N ARG A 3 -26.62 -29.53 13.87
CA ARG A 3 -26.02 -29.20 12.57
C ARG A 3 -24.89 -30.18 12.20
N GLY A 4 -24.58 -30.27 10.91
CA GLY A 4 -23.31 -30.75 10.34
C GLY A 4 -23.38 -30.66 8.81
N GLY A 5 -22.40 -30.18 8.07
CA GLY A 5 -21.13 -29.53 8.38
C GLY A 5 -20.60 -28.88 7.10
N ASN A 6 -19.96 -27.71 7.23
CA ASN A 6 -19.23 -27.03 6.16
C ASN A 6 -17.95 -27.81 5.86
N GLY A 7 -17.62 -27.96 4.57
CA GLY A 7 -16.30 -28.33 4.11
C GLY A 7 -15.55 -27.07 3.68
N ASN A 8 -14.50 -26.72 4.42
CA ASN A 8 -13.49 -25.74 4.01
C ASN A 8 -12.62 -26.39 2.93
N GLY A 9 -12.57 -25.79 1.75
CA GLY A 9 -11.47 -25.96 0.80
C GLY A 9 -10.31 -25.09 1.24
N SER A 10 -9.11 -25.65 1.25
CA SER A 10 -7.85 -24.96 1.54
C SER A 10 -7.09 -24.93 0.22
N GLY A 11 -6.86 -23.73 -0.32
CA GLY A 11 -6.05 -23.47 -1.50
C GLY A 11 -4.76 -22.79 -1.09
N ASN A 12 -3.63 -23.41 -1.40
CA ASN A 12 -2.29 -22.86 -1.22
C ASN A 12 -1.87 -22.13 -2.49
N GLY A 13 -1.23 -20.96 -2.38
CA GLY A 13 -0.71 -20.24 -3.55
C GLY A 13 0.27 -19.11 -3.21
N ALA A 14 1.44 -19.44 -2.65
CA ALA A 14 2.58 -18.52 -2.63
C ALA A 14 3.69 -19.08 -3.54
N GLY A 15 4.17 -18.26 -4.48
CA GLY A 15 5.17 -18.62 -5.47
C GLY A 15 6.38 -19.32 -4.86
N VAL A 16 6.59 -20.58 -5.25
CA VAL A 16 7.73 -21.37 -4.81
C VAL A 16 8.95 -20.94 -5.61
N GLY A 17 9.72 -20.01 -5.04
CA GLY A 17 11.07 -19.72 -5.50
C GLY A 17 11.96 -20.97 -5.39
N GLY A 18 12.29 -21.58 -6.53
CA GLY A 18 13.18 -22.72 -6.64
C GLY A 18 14.62 -22.38 -6.25
N GLY A 19 14.94 -22.49 -4.96
CA GLY A 19 16.30 -22.28 -4.43
C GLY A 19 16.73 -23.40 -3.49
N ASN A 20 17.26 -24.50 -4.04
CA ASN A 20 17.84 -25.60 -3.26
C ASN A 20 19.09 -25.13 -2.48
N GLY A 21 19.01 -25.01 -1.14
CA GLY A 21 20.19 -24.61 -0.35
C GLY A 21 20.08 -24.56 1.18
N GLY A 22 19.99 -25.72 1.85
CA GLY A 22 20.51 -25.91 3.22
C GLY A 22 19.53 -25.68 4.38
N GLY A 23 19.24 -26.76 5.12
CA GLY A 23 18.26 -26.79 6.21
C GLY A 23 18.45 -25.71 7.28
N GLN A 24 17.32 -25.04 7.60
CA GLN A 24 17.22 -23.99 8.60
C GLN A 24 17.23 -24.58 10.02
N PRO A 25 18.07 -24.07 10.95
CA PRO A 25 17.98 -24.43 12.35
C PRO A 25 16.69 -23.89 12.98
N THR A 26 16.08 -24.69 13.85
CA THR A 26 14.85 -24.36 14.58
C THR A 26 15.00 -23.03 15.34
N GLY A 27 14.16 -22.04 15.03
CA GLY A 27 14.13 -20.73 15.70
C GLY A 27 14.77 -19.56 14.93
N SER A 28 15.26 -19.76 13.69
CA SER A 28 15.42 -18.63 12.77
C SER A 28 14.04 -18.22 12.26
N GLY A 29 13.71 -16.93 12.37
CA GLY A 29 12.57 -16.36 11.64
C GLY A 29 12.71 -16.58 10.14
N ILE A 30 11.61 -16.45 9.41
CA ILE A 30 11.61 -16.65 7.96
C ILE A 30 12.52 -15.59 7.34
N LYS A 31 13.42 -16.00 6.43
CA LYS A 31 14.15 -14.99 5.67
C LYS A 31 13.13 -14.30 4.77
N LYS A 32 12.95 -12.99 4.94
CA LYS A 32 12.06 -12.18 4.08
C LYS A 32 12.34 -12.42 2.59
N GLY A 33 13.60 -12.67 2.21
CA GLY A 33 13.97 -13.01 0.82
C GLY A 33 13.55 -14.40 0.32
N GLU A 34 13.13 -15.33 1.19
CA GLU A 34 12.55 -16.63 0.82
C GLU A 34 11.01 -16.57 0.79
N LEU A 35 10.41 -15.57 1.44
CA LEU A 35 8.95 -15.39 1.57
C LEU A 35 8.33 -14.63 0.38
N PHE A 36 9.12 -13.77 -0.27
CA PHE A 36 8.66 -12.80 -1.27
C PHE A 36 9.42 -12.92 -2.60
N GLY A 37 9.79 -14.14 -2.99
CA GLY A 37 10.40 -14.43 -4.29
C GLY A 37 9.54 -13.90 -5.44
N ASP A 38 10.21 -13.38 -6.48
CA ASP A 38 9.73 -12.62 -7.63
C ASP A 38 8.44 -11.81 -7.42
N MET A 39 8.59 -10.49 -7.30
CA MET A 39 7.46 -9.57 -7.18
C MET A 39 6.89 -9.27 -8.55
N TYR A 40 5.73 -9.84 -8.86
CA TYR A 40 5.03 -9.61 -10.12
C TYR A 40 3.75 -8.83 -9.90
N VAL A 41 3.28 -8.14 -10.93
CA VAL A 41 1.94 -7.54 -10.92
C VAL A 41 0.91 -8.67 -10.99
N LEU A 42 0.07 -8.78 -9.97
CA LEU A 42 -0.91 -9.85 -9.84
C LEU A 42 -2.31 -9.33 -10.13
N LEU A 43 -3.19 -10.23 -10.58
CA LEU A 43 -4.62 -9.96 -10.54
C LEU A 43 -5.07 -10.00 -9.08
N ARG A 44 -5.67 -8.90 -8.60
CA ARG A 44 -6.07 -8.71 -7.21
C ARG A 44 -7.57 -8.78 -7.08
N ASP A 45 -8.05 -9.45 -6.04
CA ASP A 45 -9.44 -9.43 -5.66
C ASP A 45 -9.77 -8.17 -4.86
N LEU A 46 -10.60 -7.32 -5.46
CA LEU A 46 -11.16 -6.13 -4.86
C LEU A 46 -12.70 -6.17 -4.78
N ASP A 47 -13.35 -7.30 -5.10
CA ASP A 47 -14.82 -7.41 -5.00
C ASP A 47 -15.22 -7.89 -3.59
N PRO A 48 -15.71 -7.01 -2.69
CA PRO A 48 -16.09 -7.45 -1.36
C PRO A 48 -17.38 -8.29 -1.29
N THR A 49 -18.03 -8.50 -2.44
CA THR A 49 -19.36 -9.14 -2.51
C THR A 49 -19.32 -10.61 -2.89
N ASP A 50 -18.18 -11.12 -3.36
CA ASP A 50 -18.05 -12.48 -3.87
C ASP A 50 -17.90 -13.55 -2.75
N GLY A 51 -17.68 -13.10 -1.52
CA GLY A 51 -17.68 -13.90 -0.30
C GLY A 51 -16.30 -14.11 0.32
N ASP A 52 -15.23 -13.81 -0.42
CA ASP A 52 -13.84 -14.11 -0.05
C ASP A 52 -12.95 -12.85 -0.19
N GLY A 53 -13.24 -11.76 0.53
CA GLY A 53 -12.28 -10.63 0.60
C GLY A 53 -12.77 -9.32 0.00
N GLY A 54 -12.06 -8.81 -1.01
CA GLY A 54 -12.05 -7.41 -1.45
C GLY A 54 -10.88 -6.57 -0.93
N ASN A 55 -9.88 -7.22 -0.32
CA ASN A 55 -8.73 -6.62 0.38
C ASN A 55 -7.41 -6.67 -0.42
N GLY A 56 -7.45 -7.12 -1.67
CA GLY A 56 -6.27 -7.27 -2.52
C GLY A 56 -5.58 -8.64 -2.41
N GLU A 57 -6.27 -9.68 -1.95
CA GLU A 57 -5.75 -11.04 -2.09
C GLU A 57 -5.54 -11.41 -3.58
N PRO A 58 -4.49 -12.16 -3.96
CA PRO A 58 -4.32 -12.59 -5.34
C PRO A 58 -5.44 -13.51 -5.80
N VAL A 59 -6.01 -13.23 -6.97
CA VAL A 59 -6.92 -14.16 -7.65
C VAL A 59 -6.14 -15.39 -8.08
N LEU A 60 -6.65 -16.56 -7.68
CA LEU A 60 -6.03 -17.85 -7.98
C LEU A 60 -6.71 -18.55 -9.18
N ASP A 61 -5.90 -19.23 -9.99
CA ASP A 61 -6.38 -20.09 -11.06
C ASP A 61 -6.97 -21.42 -10.52
N ALA A 62 -7.45 -22.27 -11.41
CA ALA A 62 -8.02 -23.58 -11.05
C ALA A 62 -7.03 -24.55 -10.37
N ASN A 63 -5.74 -24.26 -10.41
CA ASN A 63 -4.67 -25.03 -9.78
C ASN A 63 -4.17 -24.39 -8.47
N GLY A 64 -4.72 -23.24 -8.07
CA GLY A 64 -4.31 -22.50 -6.88
C GLY A 64 -3.10 -21.58 -7.10
N ASN A 65 -2.71 -21.31 -8.34
CA ASN A 65 -1.61 -20.38 -8.62
C ASN A 65 -2.14 -18.96 -8.80
N PRO A 66 -1.41 -17.92 -8.35
CA PRO A 66 -1.79 -16.54 -8.63
C PRO A 66 -1.76 -16.26 -10.13
N ILE A 67 -2.70 -15.44 -10.58
CA ILE A 67 -2.77 -14.97 -11.97
C ILE A 67 -1.98 -13.67 -12.09
N LEU A 68 -1.10 -13.56 -13.08
CA LEU A 68 -0.31 -12.37 -13.35
C LEU A 68 -1.01 -11.47 -14.38
N VAL A 69 -0.81 -10.16 -14.28
CA VAL A 69 -1.27 -9.20 -15.30
C VAL A 69 -0.13 -8.91 -16.27
N GLY A 70 -0.30 -9.29 -17.53
CA GLY A 70 0.67 -9.02 -18.58
C GLY A 70 0.69 -7.54 -18.99
N SER A 71 1.87 -7.04 -19.38
CA SER A 71 2.04 -5.69 -19.96
C SER A 71 1.30 -5.49 -21.29
N ASP A 72 0.82 -6.56 -21.92
CA ASP A 72 -0.05 -6.54 -23.08
C ASP A 72 -1.55 -6.47 -22.73
N GLY A 73 -1.91 -6.48 -21.44
CA GLY A 73 -3.28 -6.46 -20.95
C GLY A 73 -3.95 -7.83 -20.85
N ASP A 74 -3.24 -8.91 -21.19
CA ASP A 74 -3.75 -10.27 -21.13
C ASP A 74 -3.31 -10.96 -19.82
N PRO A 75 -4.12 -11.87 -19.26
CA PRO A 75 -3.73 -12.63 -18.08
C PRO A 75 -2.58 -13.60 -18.41
N ILE A 76 -1.69 -13.83 -17.44
CA ILE A 76 -0.61 -14.80 -17.55
C ILE A 76 -0.80 -15.87 -16.48
N PHE A 77 -1.01 -17.10 -16.94
CA PHE A 77 -1.18 -18.28 -16.09
C PHE A 77 0.11 -19.07 -15.97
N TYR A 78 0.28 -19.75 -14.84
CA TYR A 78 1.33 -20.75 -14.69
C TYR A 78 0.98 -22.02 -15.47
N VAL A 79 1.99 -22.67 -16.02
CA VAL A 79 1.87 -23.93 -16.75
C VAL A 79 2.66 -25.02 -16.04
N ALA A 80 2.21 -26.28 -16.18
CA ALA A 80 2.92 -27.42 -15.60
C ALA A 80 4.30 -27.57 -16.26
N ASP A 81 5.36 -27.66 -15.46
CA ASP A 81 6.71 -27.90 -15.95
C ASP A 81 6.76 -29.28 -16.63
N PRO A 82 7.09 -29.37 -17.93
CA PRO A 82 7.24 -30.66 -18.61
C PRO A 82 8.37 -31.51 -18.02
N LEU A 83 9.23 -30.95 -17.18
CA LEU A 83 10.32 -31.63 -16.47
C LEU A 83 9.94 -32.09 -15.05
N SER A 84 8.71 -31.84 -14.58
CA SER A 84 8.29 -32.26 -13.25
C SER A 84 8.47 -33.76 -13.03
N GLU A 85 9.04 -34.13 -11.87
CA GLU A 85 9.24 -35.54 -11.48
C GLU A 85 7.91 -36.24 -11.09
N ASP A 86 6.90 -35.47 -10.67
CA ASP A 86 5.57 -35.94 -10.31
C ASP A 86 4.50 -35.34 -11.24
N PRO A 87 4.00 -36.10 -12.23
CA PRO A 87 2.95 -35.62 -13.14
C PRO A 87 1.58 -35.42 -12.49
N ASP A 88 1.34 -36.06 -11.33
CA ASP A 88 0.07 -35.93 -10.60
C ASP A 88 0.07 -34.68 -9.69
N ASN A 89 1.25 -34.09 -9.44
CA ASN A 89 1.45 -32.84 -8.72
C ASN A 89 2.64 -32.08 -9.33
N PRO A 90 2.45 -31.44 -10.50
CA PRO A 90 3.55 -30.84 -11.23
C PRO A 90 4.10 -29.60 -10.52
N ASP A 91 5.40 -29.34 -10.71
CA ASP A 91 5.95 -28.02 -10.48
C ASP A 91 5.33 -27.03 -11.48
N TRP A 92 4.92 -25.86 -10.99
CA TRP A 92 4.31 -24.81 -11.81
C TRP A 92 5.37 -23.78 -12.20
N ILE A 93 5.46 -23.47 -13.49
CA ILE A 93 6.40 -22.49 -14.04
C ILE A 93 5.65 -21.40 -14.80
N LEU A 94 6.27 -20.25 -14.91
CA LEU A 94 5.82 -19.20 -15.80
C LEU A 94 5.84 -19.73 -17.24
N ASP A 95 4.79 -19.45 -18.01
CA ASP A 95 4.75 -19.83 -19.42
C ASP A 95 5.92 -19.15 -20.17
N PRO A 96 6.87 -19.93 -20.74
CA PRO A 96 8.03 -19.38 -21.45
C PRO A 96 7.64 -18.47 -22.63
N ASP A 97 6.46 -18.70 -23.23
CA ASP A 97 5.97 -17.87 -24.34
C ASP A 97 5.37 -16.54 -23.85
N ARG A 98 5.11 -16.41 -22.53
CA ARG A 98 4.57 -15.21 -21.88
C ARG A 98 5.58 -14.46 -21.02
N GLU A 99 6.78 -15.01 -20.77
CA GLU A 99 7.83 -14.42 -19.93
C GLU A 99 8.14 -12.94 -20.26
N SER A 100 8.13 -12.57 -21.54
CA SER A 100 8.44 -11.19 -21.96
C SER A 100 7.37 -10.16 -21.61
N PHE A 101 6.17 -10.61 -21.25
CA PHE A 101 5.04 -9.74 -20.89
C PHE A 101 4.90 -9.55 -19.38
N VAL A 102 5.63 -10.34 -18.58
CA VAL A 102 5.58 -10.24 -17.13
C VAL A 102 6.06 -8.87 -16.66
N GLN A 103 5.33 -8.32 -15.71
CA GLN A 103 5.61 -7.04 -15.09
C GLN A 103 6.12 -7.28 -13.68
N GLU A 104 7.27 -6.70 -13.36
CA GLU A 104 7.82 -6.72 -12.01
C GLU A 104 7.31 -5.52 -11.22
N VAL A 105 7.09 -5.71 -9.93
CA VAL A 105 6.75 -4.62 -9.02
C VAL A 105 8.02 -3.94 -8.54
N GLU A 106 8.12 -2.65 -8.83
CA GLU A 106 9.26 -1.83 -8.42
C GLU A 106 8.97 -1.12 -7.09
N LEU A 107 9.59 -1.58 -6.01
CA LEU A 107 9.52 -0.89 -4.71
C LEU A 107 10.51 0.27 -4.56
N GLU A 108 11.46 0.40 -5.49
CA GLU A 108 12.54 1.38 -5.45
C GLU A 108 13.16 1.58 -4.03
N ARG A 109 12.87 2.72 -3.38
CA ARG A 109 13.37 3.10 -2.05
C ARG A 109 12.68 2.36 -0.91
N ALA A 110 11.43 1.93 -1.11
CA ALA A 110 10.66 1.15 -0.13
C ALA A 110 11.26 -0.25 0.12
N ASN A 111 12.11 -0.75 -0.79
CA ASN A 111 12.93 -1.95 -0.57
C ASN A 111 13.72 -1.95 0.77
N VAL A 112 13.94 -0.79 1.37
CA VAL A 112 14.53 -0.66 2.71
C VAL A 112 13.74 -1.40 3.81
N ALA A 113 12.47 -1.72 3.63
CA ALA A 113 11.70 -2.56 4.57
C ALA A 113 12.23 -3.99 4.72
N ARG A 114 13.02 -4.44 3.75
CA ARG A 114 13.74 -5.72 3.79
C ARG A 114 15.04 -5.64 4.59
N ALA A 115 15.43 -4.46 5.05
CA ALA A 115 16.58 -4.27 5.91
C ALA A 115 16.35 -4.95 7.29
N PRO A 116 17.43 -5.24 8.04
CA PRO A 116 17.30 -5.78 9.39
C PRO A 116 16.44 -4.88 10.28
N ASP A 117 15.60 -5.46 11.14
CA ASP A 117 14.57 -4.73 11.92
C ASP A 117 15.12 -3.52 12.68
N LYS A 118 16.35 -3.61 13.22
CA LYS A 118 17.07 -2.51 13.89
C LYS A 118 17.16 -1.20 13.07
N VAL A 119 17.07 -1.28 11.74
CA VAL A 119 17.09 -0.11 10.86
C VAL A 119 15.76 0.64 10.98
N MET A 120 14.66 -0.09 10.87
CA MET A 120 13.30 0.44 11.02
C MET A 120 13.04 0.91 12.46
N GLU A 121 13.46 0.14 13.47
CA GLU A 121 13.34 0.52 14.88
C GLU A 121 14.03 1.87 15.17
N LYS A 122 15.27 2.04 14.69
CA LYS A 122 16.00 3.30 14.89
C LYS A 122 15.36 4.47 14.16
N ALA A 123 14.80 4.24 12.97
CA ALA A 123 14.10 5.27 12.22
C ALA A 123 12.79 5.66 12.91
N LEU A 124 12.06 4.69 13.45
CA LEU A 124 10.86 4.92 14.26
C LEU A 124 11.19 5.73 15.52
N ASP A 125 12.20 5.34 16.29
CA ASP A 125 12.64 6.07 17.48
C ASP A 125 12.98 7.54 17.16
N ALA A 126 13.63 7.79 16.02
CA ALA A 126 13.96 9.14 15.58
C ALA A 126 12.71 9.94 15.18
N ALA A 127 11.76 9.32 14.50
CA ALA A 127 10.52 9.94 14.07
C ALA A 127 9.60 10.27 15.26
N LEU A 128 9.36 9.30 16.15
CA LEU A 128 8.57 9.49 17.36
C LEU A 128 9.20 10.53 18.29
N LEU A 129 10.53 10.55 18.44
CA LEU A 129 11.18 11.60 19.23
C LEU A 129 10.90 13.01 18.68
N LYS A 130 10.84 13.20 17.35
CA LYS A 130 10.50 14.49 16.75
C LYS A 130 9.06 14.89 17.09
N ILE A 131 8.13 13.94 16.97
CA ILE A 131 6.70 14.13 17.29
C ILE A 131 6.50 14.44 18.78
N GLU A 132 7.09 13.64 19.67
CA GLU A 132 6.91 13.76 21.12
C GLU A 132 7.52 15.02 21.73
N THR A 133 8.58 15.56 21.11
CA THR A 133 9.28 16.77 21.60
C THR A 133 8.83 18.05 20.92
N ALA A 134 7.91 17.96 19.95
CA ALA A 134 7.38 19.09 19.23
C ALA A 134 6.47 19.94 20.12
N ASP A 135 6.50 21.26 19.87
CA ASP A 135 5.51 22.20 20.38
C ASP A 135 4.16 22.01 19.66
N SER A 136 4.20 21.62 18.38
CA SER A 136 3.03 21.26 17.57
C SER A 136 3.42 20.29 16.44
N VAL A 137 2.46 19.48 16.03
CA VAL A 137 2.56 18.52 14.92
C VAL A 137 1.50 18.88 13.89
N GLY A 138 1.85 18.75 12.62
CA GLY A 138 0.97 19.04 11.49
C GLY A 138 1.39 18.22 10.28
N THR A 139 0.94 18.66 9.11
CA THR A 139 1.28 18.05 7.83
C THR A 139 1.69 19.12 6.83
N ASP A 140 2.51 18.73 5.85
CA ASP A 140 2.68 19.54 4.65
C ASP A 140 1.58 19.25 3.62
N ALA A 141 1.63 19.92 2.46
CA ALA A 141 0.62 19.78 1.41
C ALA A 141 0.47 18.34 0.88
N ALA A 142 1.48 17.48 1.05
CA ALA A 142 1.42 16.08 0.65
C ALA A 142 1.00 15.13 1.78
N GLY A 143 0.81 15.65 3.01
CA GLY A 143 0.50 14.84 4.18
C GLY A 143 1.72 14.30 4.94
N ARG A 144 2.96 14.69 4.59
CA ARG A 144 4.14 14.32 5.39
C ARG A 144 4.09 15.03 6.73
N ILE A 145 4.48 14.34 7.80
CA ILE A 145 4.46 14.91 9.15
C ILE A 145 5.42 16.09 9.25
N THR A 146 4.89 17.24 9.67
CA THR A 146 5.66 18.41 10.11
C THR A 146 5.66 18.49 11.63
N TYR A 147 6.72 19.04 12.18
CA TYR A 147 6.88 19.24 13.61
C TYR A 147 7.56 20.59 13.87
N THR A 148 7.06 21.32 14.86
CA THR A 148 7.63 22.61 15.27
C THR A 148 8.35 22.47 16.59
N VAL A 149 9.59 22.95 16.66
CA VAL A 149 10.37 23.01 17.90
C VAL A 149 10.98 24.40 18.04
N ASN A 150 10.66 25.09 19.15
CA ASN A 150 11.05 26.47 19.40
C ASN A 150 10.65 27.45 18.27
N GLY A 151 9.47 27.23 17.68
CA GLY A 151 8.95 28.04 16.58
C GLY A 151 9.65 27.84 15.23
N ILE A 152 10.47 26.79 15.08
CA ILE A 152 11.04 26.37 13.80
C ILE A 152 10.32 25.10 13.38
N GLU A 153 9.62 25.17 12.24
CA GLU A 153 8.98 24.02 11.62
C GLU A 153 9.99 23.20 10.80
N SER A 154 9.80 21.89 10.74
CA SER A 154 10.58 20.95 9.94
C SER A 154 9.70 19.77 9.54
N THR A 155 10.05 19.12 8.44
CA THR A 155 9.32 17.94 7.91
C THR A 155 10.11 16.66 8.16
N ILE A 156 9.41 15.56 8.46
CA ILE A 156 9.97 14.21 8.43
C ILE A 156 10.14 13.81 6.94
N ASP A 157 11.28 14.16 6.34
CA ASP A 157 11.57 13.92 4.92
C ASP A 157 12.43 12.67 4.66
N SER A 158 12.72 11.87 5.70
CA SER A 158 13.47 10.62 5.52
C SER A 158 12.52 9.51 5.05
N PRO A 159 12.76 8.87 3.88
CA PRO A 159 11.92 7.77 3.41
C PRO A 159 11.82 6.63 4.44
N VAL A 160 12.91 6.32 5.14
CA VAL A 160 12.95 5.26 6.16
C VAL A 160 12.20 5.64 7.43
N GLU A 161 12.17 6.93 7.80
CA GLU A 161 11.38 7.39 8.95
C GLU A 161 9.89 7.35 8.65
N ASN A 162 9.47 7.77 7.44
CA ASN A 162 8.09 7.68 6.99
C ASN A 162 7.63 6.22 6.92
N LEU A 163 8.43 5.32 6.33
CA LEU A 163 8.11 3.90 6.26
C LEU A 163 8.01 3.24 7.65
N ALA A 164 8.85 3.67 8.59
CA ALA A 164 8.84 3.15 9.95
C ALA A 164 7.62 3.63 10.74
N LEU A 165 7.21 4.89 10.56
CA LEU A 165 5.95 5.40 11.07
C LEU A 165 4.76 4.66 10.45
N TYR A 166 4.73 4.52 9.11
CA TYR A 166 3.69 3.77 8.41
C TYR A 166 3.49 2.38 9.01
N LYS A 167 4.57 1.60 9.13
CA LYS A 167 4.54 0.29 9.79
C LYS A 167 4.00 0.38 11.21
N TYR A 168 4.47 1.33 12.02
CA TYR A 168 4.07 1.45 13.41
C TYR A 168 2.57 1.73 13.55
N LEU A 169 2.02 2.59 12.69
CA LEU A 169 0.61 2.98 12.71
C LEU A 169 -0.32 1.89 12.14
N MET A 170 0.14 1.09 11.18
CA MET A 170 -0.71 0.12 10.49
C MET A 170 -0.67 -1.29 11.09
N THR A 171 0.16 -1.56 12.10
CA THR A 171 0.37 -2.94 12.58
C THR A 171 -0.37 -3.30 13.85
N ARG A 172 -0.78 -2.35 14.70
CA ARG A 172 -1.33 -2.68 16.03
C ARG A 172 -2.58 -1.88 16.37
N ASP A 173 -3.55 -2.57 16.96
CA ASP A 173 -4.74 -1.97 17.58
C ASP A 173 -4.46 -1.47 19.02
N ALA A 174 -5.47 -0.84 19.64
CA ALA A 174 -5.42 -0.31 21.00
C ALA A 174 -5.15 -1.40 22.07
N GLU A 175 -5.52 -2.64 21.82
CA GLU A 175 -5.24 -3.81 22.67
C GLU A 175 -3.79 -4.32 22.53
N GLY A 176 -3.07 -3.83 21.52
CA GLY A 176 -1.73 -4.27 21.16
C GLY A 176 -1.73 -5.62 20.46
N THR A 177 -2.83 -6.05 19.86
CA THR A 177 -2.90 -7.15 18.89
C THR A 177 -2.63 -6.64 17.47
N ASP A 178 -2.53 -7.56 16.51
CA ASP A 178 -2.38 -7.19 15.09
C ASP A 178 -3.69 -6.55 14.63
N ALA A 179 -3.61 -5.36 14.03
CA ALA A 179 -4.78 -4.52 13.74
C ALA A 179 -5.80 -5.19 12.81
N GLY A 180 -5.32 -6.00 11.86
CA GLY A 180 -6.15 -6.76 10.92
C GLY A 180 -6.92 -5.92 9.90
N GLY A 181 -7.12 -4.61 10.13
CA GLY A 181 -7.80 -3.72 9.20
C GLY A 181 -7.94 -2.29 9.70
N TRP A 182 -8.41 -1.42 8.80
CA TRP A 182 -8.68 -0.01 9.06
C TRP A 182 -9.90 0.13 9.98
N SER A 183 -9.70 0.73 11.16
CA SER A 183 -10.72 0.82 12.21
C SER A 183 -10.43 1.93 13.23
N ASP A 184 -11.44 2.31 14.01
CA ASP A 184 -11.27 3.22 15.14
C ASP A 184 -10.26 2.67 16.17
N ASP A 185 -10.28 1.36 16.45
CA ASP A 185 -9.37 0.70 17.40
C ASP A 185 -7.90 0.77 16.92
N LEU A 186 -7.67 0.79 15.61
CA LEU A 186 -6.35 1.05 15.03
C LEU A 186 -5.91 2.49 15.30
N ILE A 187 -6.76 3.46 15.00
CA ILE A 187 -6.45 4.89 15.15
C ILE A 187 -6.24 5.25 16.62
N ASP A 188 -7.05 4.70 17.52
CA ASP A 188 -6.96 4.90 18.97
C ASP A 188 -5.63 4.38 19.56
N SER A 189 -4.90 3.51 18.84
CA SER A 189 -3.59 3.02 19.24
C SER A 189 -2.45 4.04 18.99
N TRP A 190 -2.70 5.03 18.13
CA TRP A 190 -1.67 5.98 17.68
C TRP A 190 -1.32 7.02 18.75
N PRO A 191 -0.15 7.67 18.66
CA PRO A 191 0.14 8.87 19.45
C PRO A 191 -0.93 9.94 19.24
N GLN A 192 -1.40 10.58 20.32
CA GLN A 192 -2.47 11.58 20.28
C GLN A 192 -2.24 12.66 19.20
N ALA A 193 -1.01 13.14 19.06
CA ALA A 193 -0.66 14.16 18.08
C ALA A 193 -0.92 13.74 16.63
N LEU A 194 -0.96 12.44 16.33
CA LEU A 194 -1.30 11.89 15.01
C LEU A 194 -2.80 11.60 14.89
N GLN A 195 -3.46 11.18 15.97
CA GLN A 195 -4.94 11.06 16.00
C GLN A 195 -5.61 12.40 15.69
N ASP A 196 -5.07 13.48 16.26
CA ASP A 196 -5.58 14.84 16.05
C ASP A 196 -5.53 15.28 14.57
N LEU A 197 -4.67 14.66 13.75
CA LEU A 197 -4.58 14.93 12.30
C LEU A 197 -5.70 14.26 11.50
N VAL A 198 -6.20 13.10 11.95
CA VAL A 198 -7.23 12.31 11.24
C VAL A 198 -8.57 13.03 11.24
N VAL A 199 -8.92 13.63 12.38
CA VAL A 199 -10.21 14.32 12.62
C VAL A 199 -10.25 15.70 11.94
N GLY A 200 -9.10 16.31 11.68
CA GLY A 200 -8.98 17.67 11.17
C GLY A 200 -9.36 18.76 12.19
N ASP A 201 -9.57 19.99 11.71
CA ASP A 201 -9.79 21.19 12.55
C ASP A 201 -11.23 21.37 13.08
N ASP A 202 -12.19 20.47 12.77
CA ASP A 202 -13.59 20.57 13.23
C ASP A 202 -13.99 19.46 14.24
N PRO A 203 -13.79 19.69 15.56
CA PRO A 203 -14.14 18.73 16.61
C PRO A 203 -15.66 18.57 16.83
N ASP A 204 -16.49 19.46 16.27
CA ASP A 204 -17.96 19.39 16.37
C ASP A 204 -18.60 18.70 15.13
N ASN A 205 -17.81 18.44 14.08
CA ASN A 205 -18.19 17.71 12.88
C ASN A 205 -17.04 16.78 12.43
N PRO A 206 -16.67 15.76 13.24
CA PRO A 206 -15.62 14.81 12.90
C PRO A 206 -16.08 14.03 11.66
N GLY A 207 -15.57 14.39 10.48
CA GLY A 207 -15.81 13.69 9.22
C GLY A 207 -17.28 13.29 8.97
N THR A 208 -18.08 14.20 8.41
CA THR A 208 -19.17 13.76 7.52
C THR A 208 -18.66 13.43 6.11
N THR A 209 -17.35 13.30 5.95
CA THR A 209 -16.69 12.88 4.71
C THR A 209 -16.16 11.49 4.95
N GLU A 210 -16.54 10.56 4.08
CA GLU A 210 -16.08 9.17 4.06
C GLU A 210 -14.53 9.09 3.92
N SER A 211 -13.87 10.20 3.52
CA SER A 211 -12.40 10.34 3.47
C SER A 211 -11.78 11.07 4.68
N PRO A 212 -10.69 10.53 5.30
CA PRO A 212 -10.03 11.14 6.44
C PRO A 212 -9.19 12.37 6.06
N ALA A 213 -9.11 13.37 6.96
CA ALA A 213 -8.32 14.59 6.74
C ALA A 213 -6.81 14.31 6.64
N TRP A 214 -6.35 13.25 7.30
CA TRP A 214 -5.01 12.70 7.17
C TRP A 214 -5.03 11.20 7.45
N ASP A 215 -4.13 10.46 6.80
CA ASP A 215 -3.90 9.04 7.04
C ASP A 215 -2.44 8.63 6.79
N PRO A 216 -2.05 7.40 7.14
CA PRO A 216 -0.72 6.86 6.87
C PRO A 216 -0.39 6.62 5.39
N ALA A 217 -1.32 6.74 4.44
CA ALA A 217 -1.01 6.53 3.01
C ALA A 217 0.01 7.57 2.52
N SER A 218 -0.03 8.80 3.05
CA SER A 218 0.98 9.82 2.76
C SER A 218 2.40 9.44 3.22
N LEU A 219 2.51 8.68 4.31
CA LEU A 219 3.79 8.16 4.81
C LEU A 219 4.33 7.08 3.88
N LEU A 220 3.44 6.24 3.34
CA LEU A 220 3.80 5.26 2.33
C LEU A 220 4.28 5.95 1.04
N GLY A 221 3.54 6.95 0.56
CA GLY A 221 3.93 7.78 -0.59
C GLY A 221 5.30 8.46 -0.39
N ALA A 222 5.57 8.96 0.81
CA ALA A 222 6.86 9.56 1.16
C ALA A 222 8.03 8.56 1.31
N ALA A 223 7.73 7.28 1.52
CA ALA A 223 8.72 6.22 1.59
C ALA A 223 9.14 5.70 0.21
N PHE A 224 8.22 5.72 -0.75
CA PHE A 224 8.49 5.38 -2.14
C PHE A 224 9.37 6.44 -2.82
N ALA A 225 9.81 6.13 -4.04
CA ALA A 225 10.51 7.11 -4.84
C ALA A 225 9.54 8.19 -5.33
N LYS A 226 10.09 9.38 -5.59
CA LYS A 226 9.28 10.52 -6.01
C LYS A 226 8.82 10.40 -7.46
N GLU A 227 9.52 9.60 -8.27
CA GLU A 227 9.30 9.52 -9.72
C GLU A 227 8.44 8.30 -10.11
N GLY A 228 8.60 7.16 -9.43
CA GLY A 228 7.84 5.93 -9.66
C GLY A 228 6.51 5.91 -8.90
N GLU A 229 5.47 5.38 -9.55
CA GLU A 229 4.13 5.26 -9.00
C GLU A 229 4.07 4.30 -7.81
N VAL A 230 3.24 4.62 -6.80
CA VAL A 230 2.87 3.66 -5.76
C VAL A 230 1.70 2.80 -6.26
N THR A 231 2.01 1.61 -6.76
CA THR A 231 0.98 0.69 -7.27
C THR A 231 0.28 -0.09 -6.15
N LEU A 232 -0.93 -0.59 -6.41
CA LEU A 232 -1.66 -1.50 -5.51
C LEU A 232 -0.80 -2.71 -5.09
N ASP A 233 -0.19 -3.40 -6.07
CA ASP A 233 0.73 -4.49 -5.77
C ASP A 233 1.92 -4.01 -4.93
N GLY A 234 2.52 -2.85 -5.26
CA GLY A 234 3.60 -2.24 -4.49
C GLY A 234 3.24 -2.07 -3.02
N MET A 235 2.06 -1.50 -2.75
CA MET A 235 1.53 -1.32 -1.40
C MET A 235 1.25 -2.66 -0.70
N LEU A 236 0.61 -3.63 -1.36
CA LEU A 236 0.29 -4.94 -0.77
C LEU A 236 1.55 -5.77 -0.47
N TYR A 237 2.56 -5.72 -1.34
CA TYR A 237 3.86 -6.35 -1.09
C TYR A 237 4.57 -5.68 0.09
N GLU A 238 4.55 -4.34 0.14
CA GLU A 238 5.15 -3.58 1.21
C GLU A 238 4.48 -3.91 2.56
N ASN A 239 3.15 -4.01 2.59
CA ASN A 239 2.37 -4.42 3.75
C ASN A 239 2.79 -5.80 4.27
N SER A 240 2.96 -6.77 3.38
CA SER A 240 3.45 -8.11 3.76
C SER A 240 4.88 -8.09 4.31
N VAL A 241 5.79 -7.29 3.73
CA VAL A 241 7.19 -7.17 4.19
C VAL A 241 7.30 -6.49 5.56
N LEU A 242 6.44 -5.50 5.79
CA LEU A 242 6.40 -4.72 7.03
C LEU A 242 5.67 -5.46 8.16
N GLY A 243 4.81 -6.42 7.82
CA GLY A 243 3.97 -7.16 8.76
C GLY A 243 2.62 -6.47 9.04
N VAL A 244 2.18 -5.59 8.14
CA VAL A 244 0.82 -5.03 8.13
C VAL A 244 -0.17 -6.11 7.71
N ASN A 245 0.16 -6.86 6.64
CA ASN A 245 -0.49 -8.15 6.40
C ASN A 245 0.10 -9.17 7.37
N ALA A 246 -0.74 -9.97 8.00
CA ALA A 246 -0.29 -11.00 8.93
C ALA A 246 0.22 -12.20 8.11
N VAL A 247 1.50 -12.56 8.28
CA VAL A 247 2.08 -13.68 7.54
C VAL A 247 2.33 -14.84 8.47
N SER A 248 1.66 -15.96 8.19
CA SER A 248 1.76 -17.19 8.97
C SER A 248 2.35 -18.34 8.14
N GLN A 249 3.01 -19.29 8.81
CA GLN A 249 3.51 -20.51 8.16
C GLN A 249 2.57 -21.66 8.47
N THR A 250 2.00 -22.26 7.42
CA THR A 250 1.16 -23.45 7.53
C THR A 250 1.82 -24.62 6.79
N GLY A 251 2.48 -25.49 7.56
CA GLY A 251 3.16 -26.66 7.00
C GLY A 251 4.33 -26.28 6.08
N SER A 252 4.14 -26.44 4.77
CA SER A 252 5.12 -26.07 3.73
C SER A 252 4.75 -24.80 2.95
N GLY A 253 3.60 -24.18 3.28
CA GLY A 253 3.11 -22.96 2.65
C GLY A 253 3.21 -21.73 3.54
N VAL A 254 2.96 -20.59 2.92
CA VAL A 254 2.80 -19.28 3.56
C VAL A 254 1.34 -18.88 3.39
N GLU A 255 0.70 -18.51 4.48
CA GLU A 255 -0.65 -17.93 4.49
C GLU A 255 -0.48 -16.44 4.81
N ILE A 256 -1.13 -15.58 4.04
CA ILE A 256 -1.09 -14.13 4.21
C ILE A 256 -2.51 -13.68 4.49
N ASP A 257 -2.76 -13.23 5.72
CA ASP A 257 -3.98 -12.52 6.08
C ASP A 257 -3.78 -11.05 5.67
N TYR A 258 -4.44 -10.65 4.58
CA TYR A 258 -4.35 -9.29 4.06
C TYR A 258 -5.06 -8.30 5.00
N PHE A 259 -4.51 -7.10 5.09
CA PHE A 259 -5.07 -6.03 5.89
C PHE A 259 -6.41 -5.57 5.29
N GLU A 260 -7.47 -5.57 6.10
CA GLU A 260 -8.82 -5.22 5.66
C GLU A 260 -9.00 -3.72 5.52
N PHE A 261 -9.34 -3.26 4.32
CA PHE A 261 -9.79 -1.89 4.06
C PHE A 261 -11.32 -1.78 3.93
N ASN A 262 -12.01 -2.90 4.20
CA ASN A 262 -13.45 -3.05 4.08
C ASN A 262 -14.05 -3.57 5.38
N ASN A 263 -15.31 -3.22 5.63
CA ASN A 263 -16.15 -3.82 6.67
C ASN A 263 -17.34 -4.54 6.03
N GLY A 264 -17.11 -5.80 5.64
CA GLY A 264 -18.06 -6.55 4.82
C GLY A 264 -18.09 -5.98 3.40
N THR A 265 -19.26 -5.59 2.91
CA THR A 265 -19.45 -5.09 1.53
C THR A 265 -19.33 -3.56 1.41
N SER A 266 -18.68 -2.91 2.37
CA SER A 266 -18.54 -1.46 2.45
C SER A 266 -17.09 -1.13 2.76
N GLU A 267 -16.55 -0.09 2.13
CA GLU A 267 -15.27 0.50 2.49
C GLU A 267 -15.26 0.88 3.97
N SER A 268 -14.19 0.53 4.67
CA SER A 268 -13.84 1.16 5.94
C SER A 268 -12.85 2.31 5.73
N TYR A 269 -12.14 2.33 4.59
CA TYR A 269 -11.30 3.42 4.12
C TYR A 269 -11.78 3.86 2.74
N ASP A 270 -12.13 5.14 2.57
CA ASP A 270 -12.50 5.76 1.28
C ASP A 270 -11.56 6.94 0.99
N TYR A 271 -11.18 7.09 -0.27
CA TYR A 271 -10.30 8.16 -0.74
C TYR A 271 -10.90 8.98 -1.88
N VAL A 272 -11.25 10.23 -1.55
CA VAL A 272 -11.66 11.23 -2.54
C VAL A 272 -10.57 12.29 -2.69
N ARG A 273 -9.94 12.34 -3.87
CA ARG A 273 -8.84 13.27 -4.16
C ARG A 273 -9.24 14.73 -4.00
N SER A 274 -10.40 15.14 -4.49
CA SER A 274 -10.89 16.52 -4.32
C SER A 274 -11.03 16.88 -2.85
N ASP A 275 -11.54 15.96 -2.01
CA ASP A 275 -11.72 16.22 -0.58
C ASP A 275 -10.38 16.41 0.13
N ARG A 276 -9.32 15.73 -0.34
CA ARG A 276 -7.96 15.87 0.20
C ARG A 276 -7.23 17.12 -0.25
N TYR A 277 -7.35 17.48 -1.53
CA TYR A 277 -6.44 18.46 -2.15
C TYR A 277 -7.12 19.75 -2.63
N GLU A 278 -8.44 19.81 -2.75
CA GLU A 278 -9.12 21.05 -3.11
C GLU A 278 -9.02 22.06 -1.95
N GLY A 279 -8.59 23.27 -2.27
CA GLY A 279 -8.34 24.34 -1.31
C GLY A 279 -6.97 24.28 -0.64
N VAL A 280 -6.14 23.26 -0.91
CA VAL A 280 -4.78 23.16 -0.38
C VAL A 280 -3.87 24.08 -1.20
N MET A 281 -3.63 25.27 -0.65
CA MET A 281 -2.87 26.32 -1.32
C MET A 281 -1.37 26.20 -1.04
N VAL A 282 -0.57 26.34 -2.09
CA VAL A 282 0.89 26.41 -2.02
C VAL A 282 1.44 27.64 -2.70
N GLU A 283 2.60 28.09 -2.25
CA GLU A 283 3.51 28.94 -3.03
C GLU A 283 4.61 28.09 -3.66
N TYR A 284 5.08 28.45 -4.86
CA TYR A 284 6.06 27.67 -5.62
C TYR A 284 6.88 28.55 -6.56
N TYR A 285 7.97 28.00 -7.09
CA TYR A 285 8.84 28.61 -8.08
C TYR A 285 8.92 27.72 -9.32
N MET A 286 8.46 28.21 -10.47
CA MET A 286 8.55 27.49 -11.75
C MET A 286 8.94 28.43 -12.88
N ASN A 287 9.47 27.89 -13.96
CA ASN A 287 9.69 28.64 -15.18
C ASN A 287 8.36 28.76 -15.96
N MET A 288 7.86 29.98 -16.10
CA MET A 288 6.58 30.31 -16.74
C MET A 288 6.75 30.90 -18.15
N ASP A 289 7.97 31.11 -18.63
CA ASP A 289 8.23 31.65 -19.96
C ASP A 289 9.44 31.00 -20.68
N ASP A 290 9.99 31.67 -21.68
CA ASP A 290 11.08 31.13 -22.51
C ASP A 290 12.48 31.45 -21.93
N ASP A 291 12.55 32.12 -20.79
CA ASP A 291 13.79 32.45 -20.10
C ASP A 291 14.11 31.44 -18.97
N PRO A 292 15.35 31.37 -18.45
CA PRO A 292 15.75 30.35 -17.48
C PRO A 292 15.45 30.73 -16.02
N ASP A 293 14.89 31.90 -15.74
CA ASP A 293 14.59 32.34 -14.38
C ASP A 293 13.31 31.64 -13.87
N LEU A 294 13.18 31.51 -12.54
CA LEU A 294 11.99 30.94 -11.92
C LEU A 294 11.09 32.07 -11.40
N GLU A 295 9.81 31.99 -11.71
CA GLU A 295 8.79 32.92 -11.22
C GLU A 295 8.08 32.38 -9.98
N TYR A 296 7.81 33.28 -9.05
CA TYR A 296 6.94 33.02 -7.91
C TYR A 296 5.49 32.85 -8.37
N GLY A 297 4.88 31.75 -7.96
CA GLY A 297 3.47 31.46 -8.16
C GLY A 297 2.78 31.07 -6.85
N THR A 298 1.45 31.17 -6.85
CA THR A 298 0.60 30.50 -5.86
C THR A 298 -0.48 29.73 -6.59
N GLY A 299 -0.93 28.63 -5.99
CA GLY A 299 -1.98 27.82 -6.60
C GLY A 299 -2.45 26.71 -5.68
N ASP A 300 -3.49 26.05 -6.15
CA ASP A 300 -4.19 24.98 -5.47
C ASP A 300 -3.62 23.63 -5.91
N ILE A 301 -3.33 22.71 -4.99
CA ILE A 301 -2.71 21.41 -5.34
C ILE A 301 -3.60 20.58 -6.26
N TYR A 302 -4.92 20.59 -6.06
CA TYR A 302 -5.85 19.85 -6.91
C TYR A 302 -5.80 20.34 -8.37
N ASP A 303 -5.63 21.64 -8.60
CA ASP A 303 -5.35 22.20 -9.94
C ASP A 303 -3.94 21.86 -10.44
N LEU A 304 -2.91 22.18 -9.64
CA LEU A 304 -1.51 22.15 -10.06
C LEU A 304 -0.99 20.74 -10.36
N VAL A 305 -1.38 19.75 -9.56
CA VAL A 305 -0.90 18.37 -9.67
C VAL A 305 -1.87 17.51 -10.47
N PHE A 306 -3.17 17.71 -10.25
CA PHE A 306 -4.21 16.80 -10.74
C PHE A 306 -5.14 17.41 -11.80
N ASN A 307 -4.94 18.67 -12.20
CA ASN A 307 -5.77 19.37 -13.19
C ASN A 307 -7.27 19.38 -12.84
N LYS A 308 -7.60 19.42 -11.54
CA LYS A 308 -8.97 19.32 -11.00
C LYS A 308 -9.71 18.06 -11.46
N GLN A 309 -8.98 16.95 -11.57
CA GLN A 309 -9.54 15.65 -11.91
C GLN A 309 -9.43 14.74 -10.69
N ASP A 310 -10.56 14.16 -10.29
CA ASP A 310 -10.55 12.97 -9.46
C ASP A 310 -10.03 11.78 -10.25
N TRP A 311 -9.66 10.75 -9.51
CA TRP A 311 -9.27 9.49 -10.09
C TRP A 311 -10.51 8.65 -10.41
N SER A 312 -10.32 7.62 -11.24
CA SER A 312 -11.37 6.65 -11.48
C SER A 312 -11.14 5.49 -10.53
N ASP A 313 -12.11 5.29 -9.65
CA ASP A 313 -12.12 4.16 -8.73
C ASP A 313 -12.54 2.89 -9.47
N ASN A 314 -11.56 2.27 -10.12
CA ASN A 314 -11.72 1.09 -10.96
C ASN A 314 -10.65 0.05 -10.63
N TYR A 315 -10.92 -1.21 -10.99
CA TYR A 315 -9.98 -2.31 -10.88
C TYR A 315 -10.15 -3.32 -12.01
N ILE A 316 -9.11 -4.13 -12.22
CA ILE A 316 -9.10 -5.14 -13.27
C ILE A 316 -9.70 -6.44 -12.75
N VAL A 317 -10.65 -7.01 -13.49
CA VAL A 317 -11.24 -8.33 -13.23
C VAL A 317 -10.96 -9.30 -14.37
N LEU A 318 -10.95 -10.60 -14.04
CA LEU A 318 -10.97 -11.66 -15.04
C LEU A 318 -12.41 -11.97 -15.45
N GLN A 319 -12.70 -11.85 -16.74
CA GLN A 319 -14.02 -12.15 -17.28
C GLN A 319 -14.34 -13.65 -17.24
N ALA A 320 -15.62 -13.98 -17.39
CA ALA A 320 -16.10 -15.37 -17.32
C ALA A 320 -15.56 -16.29 -18.44
N ASP A 321 -14.93 -15.74 -19.47
CA ASP A 321 -14.22 -16.54 -20.49
C ASP A 321 -12.87 -17.08 -20.00
N GLY A 322 -12.33 -16.53 -18.90
CA GLY A 322 -11.05 -16.89 -18.31
C GLY A 322 -9.84 -16.43 -19.13
N GLU A 323 -10.04 -15.57 -20.12
CA GLU A 323 -8.99 -15.13 -21.06
C GLU A 323 -8.89 -13.60 -21.15
N THR A 324 -9.95 -12.86 -20.79
CA THR A 324 -10.01 -11.41 -20.96
C THR A 324 -9.97 -10.69 -19.60
N LEU A 325 -9.12 -9.67 -19.50
CA LEU A 325 -9.12 -8.71 -18.40
C LEU A 325 -9.91 -7.46 -18.79
N GLU A 326 -10.79 -6.98 -17.91
CA GLU A 326 -11.54 -5.74 -18.11
C GLU A 326 -11.54 -4.89 -16.83
N GLU A 327 -11.72 -3.57 -16.98
CA GLU A 327 -11.91 -2.67 -15.84
C GLU A 327 -13.38 -2.69 -15.37
N GLU A 328 -13.58 -2.74 -14.06
CA GLU A 328 -14.87 -2.60 -13.38
C GLU A 328 -14.77 -1.52 -12.29
N ASP A 329 -15.91 -0.96 -11.90
CA ASP A 329 -16.00 0.03 -10.81
C ASP A 329 -15.60 -0.63 -9.46
N ALA A 330 -14.68 -0.01 -8.71
CA ALA A 330 -14.17 -0.49 -7.42
C ALA A 330 -14.79 0.19 -6.19
N THR A 331 -15.98 0.79 -6.33
CA THR A 331 -16.68 1.60 -5.30
C THR A 331 -17.11 0.87 -4.00
N GLY A 332 -16.56 -0.30 -3.73
CA GLY A 332 -16.67 -0.96 -2.45
C GLY A 332 -15.33 -1.48 -1.93
N SER A 333 -14.20 -1.06 -2.49
CA SER A 333 -12.87 -1.52 -2.12
C SER A 333 -11.96 -0.39 -1.64
N GLY A 334 -11.67 -0.42 -0.34
CA GLY A 334 -10.75 0.56 0.25
C GLY A 334 -9.28 0.30 -0.05
N ALA A 335 -8.92 -0.83 -0.67
CA ALA A 335 -7.53 -1.19 -0.87
C ALA A 335 -6.89 -0.38 -2.02
N ASN A 336 -7.60 -0.20 -3.14
CA ASN A 336 -7.16 0.67 -4.23
C ASN A 336 -7.32 2.15 -3.86
N ASP A 337 -8.32 2.53 -3.06
CA ASP A 337 -8.40 3.86 -2.45
C ASP A 337 -7.12 4.21 -1.70
N PHE A 338 -6.66 3.29 -0.83
CA PHE A 338 -5.46 3.50 -0.03
C PHE A 338 -4.18 3.56 -0.90
N ALA A 339 -4.10 2.70 -1.91
CA ALA A 339 -2.99 2.74 -2.87
C ALA A 339 -2.95 4.07 -3.62
N GLN A 340 -4.10 4.55 -4.11
CA GLN A 340 -4.21 5.81 -4.82
C GLN A 340 -3.89 7.00 -3.91
N ALA A 341 -4.35 6.99 -2.65
CA ALA A 341 -4.01 8.02 -1.67
C ALA A 341 -2.49 8.12 -1.45
N ALA A 342 -1.79 6.97 -1.42
CA ALA A 342 -0.34 6.93 -1.31
C ALA A 342 0.36 7.45 -2.57
N ASP A 343 -0.11 7.10 -3.77
CA ASP A 343 0.48 7.61 -5.02
C ASP A 343 0.23 9.12 -5.20
N ASP A 344 -0.97 9.60 -4.88
CA ASP A 344 -1.30 11.02 -4.96
C ASP A 344 -0.42 11.83 -4.00
N ALA A 345 -0.21 11.34 -2.77
CA ALA A 345 0.73 11.96 -1.85
C ALA A 345 2.15 12.00 -2.43
N ARG A 346 2.61 10.92 -3.07
CA ARG A 346 3.89 10.89 -3.78
C ARG A 346 3.93 11.90 -4.93
N ALA A 347 2.86 12.03 -5.72
CA ALA A 347 2.76 13.02 -6.81
C ALA A 347 2.89 14.45 -6.28
N VAL A 348 2.25 14.76 -5.15
CA VAL A 348 2.36 16.06 -4.49
C VAL A 348 3.77 16.27 -3.93
N ILE A 349 4.41 15.26 -3.33
CA ILE A 349 5.82 15.33 -2.90
C ILE A 349 6.73 15.64 -4.09
N PHE A 350 6.51 15.00 -5.23
CA PHE A 350 7.28 15.26 -6.44
C PHE A 350 7.13 16.72 -6.87
N PHE A 351 5.90 17.23 -6.95
CA PHE A 351 5.63 18.63 -7.27
C PHE A 351 6.31 19.59 -6.29
N MET A 352 6.18 19.34 -4.98
CA MET A 352 6.81 20.17 -3.95
C MET A 352 8.33 20.20 -4.08
N HIS A 353 8.96 19.08 -4.45
CA HIS A 353 10.40 19.00 -4.65
C HIS A 353 10.88 19.63 -5.95
N GLU A 354 10.12 19.51 -7.03
CA GLU A 354 10.50 20.05 -8.34
C GLU A 354 10.38 21.58 -8.37
N TYR A 355 9.36 22.12 -7.69
CA TYR A 355 9.03 23.56 -7.74
C TYR A 355 9.27 24.29 -6.42
N ASP A 356 10.03 23.70 -5.50
CA ASP A 356 10.26 24.22 -4.14
C ASP A 356 8.96 24.70 -3.47
N ALA A 357 7.87 23.94 -3.64
CA ALA A 357 6.55 24.36 -3.22
C ALA A 357 6.33 24.16 -1.71
N THR A 358 5.69 25.14 -1.07
CA THR A 358 5.39 25.13 0.36
C THR A 358 3.95 25.54 0.62
N LEU A 359 3.30 24.89 1.60
CA LEU A 359 1.95 25.20 2.07
C LEU A 359 1.85 26.65 2.60
N ILE A 360 0.74 27.35 2.33
CA ILE A 360 0.53 28.77 2.74
C ILE A 360 -0.70 29.01 3.60
#